data_AF-A0A2E7CND5-F1
#
_entry.id   AF-A0A2E7CND5-F1
#
_cell.length_a   1.000
_cell.length_b   1.000
_cell.length_c   1.000
_cell.angle_alpha   90.00
_cell.angle_beta   90.00
_cell.angle_gamma   90.00
#
_symmetry.space_group_name_H-M   'P 1'
#
loop_
_entity.id
_entity.type
_entity.pdbx_description
1 polymer ?
#
loop_
_entity_poly.entity_id
_entity_poly.type
_entity_poly.pdbx_seq_one_letter_code
_entity_poly.pdbx_strand_id
1 'polypeptide(L)'
;MSERKAVQRFSRKPQVLSGEDLLSGIGSPSMSTAPRPSESDNAFDNESNTDTTFSENKIEDLPQKSQNRIEKTLRSGHELVVDLDGDELFIMNKHGDTELTIHIKDDGPVVECKGTRLKLSAPQSIDLLCEDFKVQAEGDIHLNANRQLTIESTEELHLNCEVDIRLRGRVIWLN
;
A
#
# COMPACT_ATOMS: atom_id res chain seq x y z
N MET A 1 41.87 4.37 -51.66
CA MET A 1 42.54 5.18 -50.62
C MET A 1 41.49 5.46 -49.55
N SER A 2 41.31 4.55 -48.59
CA SER A 2 41.97 4.49 -47.28
C SER A 2 41.77 5.73 -46.43
N GLU A 3 40.92 5.65 -45.40
CA GLU A 3 41.38 5.62 -44.01
C GLU A 3 40.21 5.21 -43.09
N ARG A 4 40.30 4.01 -42.50
CA ARG A 4 39.44 3.54 -41.40
C ARG A 4 40.21 3.80 -40.10
N LYS A 5 39.73 4.71 -39.25
CA LYS A 5 40.23 4.86 -37.87
C LYS A 5 39.56 3.83 -36.96
N ALA A 6 40.35 2.88 -36.50
CA ALA A 6 40.00 1.91 -35.48
C ALA A 6 40.04 2.58 -34.09
N VAL A 7 38.96 2.46 -33.32
CA VAL A 7 38.93 2.86 -31.90
C VAL A 7 39.12 1.60 -31.07
N GLN A 8 40.27 1.51 -30.38
CA GLN A 8 40.59 0.44 -29.44
C GLN A 8 39.79 0.58 -28.14
N ARG A 9 39.18 -0.52 -27.74
CA ARG A 9 38.45 -0.71 -26.48
C ARG A 9 39.45 -0.90 -25.33
N PHE A 10 39.35 -0.09 -24.27
CA PHE A 10 39.95 -0.39 -22.98
C PHE A 10 38.91 -1.03 -22.07
N SER A 11 39.06 -2.33 -21.85
CA SER A 11 38.31 -3.10 -20.86
C SER A 11 39.08 -3.03 -19.53
N ARG A 12 38.54 -2.32 -18.53
CA ARG A 12 39.04 -2.37 -17.15
C ARG A 12 38.11 -3.26 -16.34
N LYS A 13 38.61 -4.44 -15.96
CA LYS A 13 37.98 -5.32 -14.96
C LYS A 13 38.05 -4.65 -13.57
N PRO A 14 36.99 -4.64 -12.77
CA PRO A 14 37.09 -4.31 -11.36
C PRO A 14 37.77 -5.45 -10.59
N GLN A 15 38.80 -5.13 -9.82
CA GLN A 15 39.39 -6.02 -8.82
C GLN A 15 38.42 -6.19 -7.65
N VAL A 16 38.12 -7.44 -7.32
CA VAL A 16 37.42 -7.85 -6.11
C VAL A 16 38.45 -7.92 -4.99
N LEU A 17 38.29 -7.10 -3.95
CA LEU A 17 39.02 -7.25 -2.69
C LEU A 17 38.12 -8.05 -1.73
N SER A 18 38.50 -9.31 -1.51
CA SER A 18 38.01 -10.16 -0.44
C SER A 18 38.65 -9.74 0.88
N GLY A 19 37.84 -9.23 1.79
CA GLY A 19 38.19 -9.03 3.20
C GLY A 19 37.42 -10.01 4.06
N GLU A 20 38.01 -11.18 4.25
CA GLU A 20 37.71 -12.06 5.38
C GLU A 20 38.48 -11.56 6.61
N ASP A 21 38.05 -11.96 7.79
CA ASP A 21 38.62 -11.73 9.11
C ASP A 21 38.24 -10.41 9.83
N LEU A 22 37.28 -10.50 10.75
CA LEU A 22 37.59 -10.56 12.19
C LEU A 22 36.33 -10.89 13.00
N LEU A 23 36.39 -12.04 13.66
CA LEU A 23 35.48 -12.53 14.68
C LEU A 23 35.72 -11.84 16.03
N SER A 24 34.68 -11.93 16.87
CA SER A 24 34.66 -11.94 18.34
C SER A 24 34.39 -10.61 19.07
N GLY A 25 33.25 -10.58 19.77
CA GLY A 25 32.79 -9.50 20.63
C GLY A 25 31.50 -9.89 21.32
N ILE A 26 31.62 -10.84 22.25
CA ILE A 26 30.59 -11.51 23.03
C ILE A 26 30.03 -10.52 24.05
N GLY A 27 28.70 -10.39 24.17
CA GLY A 27 28.10 -9.50 25.17
C GLY A 27 26.58 -9.57 25.24
N SER A 28 26.04 -10.70 25.71
CA SER A 28 24.65 -10.80 26.19
C SER A 28 24.48 -10.01 27.49
N PRO A 29 23.30 -9.39 27.71
CA PRO A 29 22.59 -9.72 28.93
C PRO A 29 21.10 -10.03 28.69
N SER A 30 20.72 -11.14 29.29
CA SER A 30 19.38 -11.61 29.60
C SER A 30 18.64 -10.68 30.57
N MET A 31 17.38 -10.34 30.28
CA MET A 31 16.27 -10.20 31.25
C MET A 31 14.98 -10.45 30.47
N SER A 32 14.30 -11.59 30.56
CA SER A 32 13.54 -12.13 31.70
C SER A 32 12.52 -11.14 32.27
N THR A 33 11.32 -11.12 31.67
CA THR A 33 10.04 -11.11 32.41
C THR A 33 8.90 -11.45 31.45
N ALA A 34 8.41 -12.68 31.55
CA ALA A 34 7.07 -13.07 31.09
C ALA A 34 6.12 -13.07 32.32
N PRO A 35 4.85 -13.49 32.19
CA PRO A 35 3.69 -12.65 31.89
C PRO A 35 2.79 -12.45 33.12
N ARG A 36 1.91 -11.44 33.08
CA ARG A 36 0.77 -11.33 34.01
C ARG A 36 -0.53 -11.68 33.29
N PRO A 37 -1.22 -12.76 33.68
CA PRO A 37 -2.64 -12.95 33.36
C PRO A 37 -3.48 -12.18 34.38
N SER A 38 -4.43 -11.37 33.92
CA SER A 38 -5.51 -10.85 34.76
C SER A 38 -6.77 -11.63 34.45
N GLU A 39 -7.07 -12.56 35.36
CA GLU A 39 -8.41 -13.09 35.59
C GLU A 39 -9.33 -11.94 36.02
N SER A 40 -10.51 -11.85 35.41
CA SER A 40 -11.66 -11.26 36.07
C SER A 40 -12.89 -12.02 35.60
N ASP A 41 -13.28 -12.97 36.44
CA ASP A 41 -14.61 -13.53 36.53
C ASP A 41 -15.65 -12.41 36.62
N ASN A 42 -16.71 -12.51 35.83
CA ASN A 42 -18.02 -12.03 36.24
C ASN A 42 -19.05 -13.03 35.75
N ALA A 43 -19.40 -13.91 36.69
CA ALA A 43 -20.66 -14.63 36.69
C ALA A 43 -21.80 -13.62 36.78
N PHE A 44 -22.72 -13.68 35.83
CA PHE A 44 -24.08 -13.19 36.02
C PHE A 44 -25.03 -14.29 35.59
N ASP A 45 -25.51 -15.01 36.60
CA ASP A 45 -26.72 -15.81 36.54
C ASP A 45 -27.90 -14.87 36.27
N ASN A 46 -28.74 -15.22 35.29
CA ASN A 46 -30.14 -14.81 35.33
C ASN A 46 -31.00 -15.87 34.64
N GLU A 47 -31.39 -16.86 35.44
CA GLU A 47 -32.52 -17.73 35.15
C GLU A 47 -33.83 -16.94 35.33
N SER A 48 -34.70 -16.93 34.32
CA SER A 48 -36.03 -17.54 34.39
C SER A 48 -37.04 -16.90 33.42
N ASN A 49 -37.51 -17.78 32.52
CA ASN A 49 -38.90 -17.96 32.08
C ASN A 49 -39.78 -16.73 31.81
N THR A 50 -40.27 -16.64 30.58
CA THR A 50 -41.70 -16.95 30.36
C THR A 50 -41.90 -17.62 29.01
N ASP A 51 -42.51 -18.80 29.13
CA ASP A 51 -43.14 -19.63 28.11
C ASP A 51 -44.32 -18.87 27.49
N THR A 52 -44.32 -18.69 26.17
CA THR A 52 -45.52 -18.32 25.41
C THR A 52 -45.48 -19.04 24.08
N THR A 53 -46.14 -20.20 24.10
CA THR A 53 -46.73 -20.86 22.94
C THR A 53 -47.56 -19.85 22.13
N PHE A 54 -47.36 -19.77 20.82
CA PHE A 54 -48.39 -19.84 19.76
C PHE A 54 -47.85 -19.36 18.41
N SER A 55 -48.36 -20.01 17.36
CA SER A 55 -48.31 -19.68 15.93
C SER A 55 -46.99 -19.90 15.18
N GLU A 56 -46.89 -21.14 14.71
CA GLU A 56 -46.41 -21.55 13.38
C GLU A 56 -46.79 -20.52 12.29
N ASN A 57 -45.94 -19.53 12.06
CA ASN A 57 -45.92 -18.74 10.84
C ASN A 57 -44.56 -18.92 10.20
N LYS A 58 -44.54 -19.85 9.25
CA LYS A 58 -43.48 -20.08 8.28
C LYS A 58 -43.33 -18.83 7.41
N ILE A 59 -42.62 -17.83 7.91
CA ILE A 59 -42.07 -16.74 7.11
C ILE A 59 -40.63 -17.17 6.83
N GLU A 60 -40.45 -17.78 5.67
CA GLU A 60 -39.13 -17.88 5.03
C GLU A 60 -38.70 -16.43 4.75
N ASP A 61 -38.10 -15.80 5.76
CA ASP A 61 -37.49 -14.47 5.67
C ASP A 61 -36.17 -14.64 4.92
N LEU A 62 -36.30 -14.86 3.61
CA LEU A 62 -35.19 -14.74 2.69
C LEU A 62 -34.73 -13.28 2.76
N PRO A 63 -33.45 -13.00 3.04
CA PRO A 63 -32.95 -11.64 3.08
C PRO A 63 -33.28 -10.99 1.74
N GLN A 64 -34.12 -9.97 1.78
CA GLN A 64 -34.49 -9.18 0.62
C GLN A 64 -33.19 -8.65 0.02
N LYS A 65 -32.79 -9.27 -1.09
CA LYS A 65 -31.66 -8.84 -1.91
C LYS A 65 -31.95 -7.39 -2.27
N SER A 66 -31.21 -6.46 -1.67
CA SER A 66 -31.30 -5.02 -1.90
C SER A 66 -31.41 -4.81 -3.40
N GLN A 67 -32.55 -4.30 -3.86
CA GLN A 67 -32.92 -4.29 -5.28
C GLN A 67 -32.00 -3.38 -6.12
N ASN A 68 -31.06 -2.69 -5.48
CA ASN A 68 -30.14 -1.73 -6.06
C ASN A 68 -28.66 -2.19 -6.06
N ARG A 69 -28.41 -3.48 -5.85
CA ARG A 69 -27.07 -4.06 -5.96
C ARG A 69 -26.88 -4.73 -7.32
N ILE A 70 -25.93 -4.24 -8.11
CA ILE A 70 -25.57 -4.77 -9.42
C ILE A 70 -24.28 -5.58 -9.28
N GLU A 71 -24.36 -6.88 -9.54
CA GLU A 71 -23.21 -7.78 -9.55
C GLU A 71 -22.93 -8.23 -10.98
N LYS A 72 -21.67 -8.11 -11.41
CA LYS A 72 -21.26 -8.52 -12.75
C LYS A 72 -19.88 -9.15 -12.74
N THR A 73 -19.83 -10.41 -13.14
CA THR A 73 -18.56 -11.09 -13.41
C THR A 73 -17.97 -10.58 -14.73
N LEU A 74 -16.74 -10.10 -14.68
CA LEU A 74 -15.97 -9.65 -15.84
C LEU A 74 -15.32 -10.84 -16.55
N ARG A 75 -14.96 -10.67 -17.83
CA ARG A 75 -14.26 -11.72 -18.61
C ARG A 75 -12.91 -12.13 -18.01
N SER A 76 -12.32 -11.27 -17.19
CA SER A 76 -11.09 -11.53 -16.44
C SER A 76 -11.31 -12.44 -15.23
N GLY A 77 -12.55 -12.81 -14.90
CA GLY A 77 -12.90 -13.55 -13.68
C GLY A 77 -12.98 -12.69 -12.42
N HIS A 78 -12.88 -11.36 -12.56
CA HIS A 78 -13.10 -10.43 -11.45
C HIS A 78 -14.60 -10.15 -11.30
N GLU A 79 -15.02 -9.80 -10.10
CA GLU A 79 -16.41 -9.43 -9.83
C GLU A 79 -16.51 -7.93 -9.57
N LEU A 80 -17.34 -7.26 -10.36
CA LEU A 80 -17.74 -5.88 -10.13
C LEU A 80 -19.03 -5.89 -9.34
N VAL A 81 -19.03 -5.25 -8.16
CA VAL A 81 -20.21 -5.03 -7.34
C VAL A 81 -20.43 -3.53 -7.24
N VAL A 82 -21.62 -3.08 -7.64
CA VAL A 82 -22.05 -1.69 -7.47
C VAL A 82 -23.23 -1.71 -6.52
N ASP A 83 -23.08 -1.04 -5.38
CA ASP A 83 -24.14 -0.81 -4.41
C ASP A 83 -24.63 0.63 -4.56
N LEU A 84 -25.80 0.80 -5.18
CA LEU A 84 -26.39 2.12 -5.43
C LEU A 84 -27.06 2.71 -4.19
N ASP A 85 -27.36 1.90 -3.17
CA ASP A 85 -27.97 2.38 -1.93
C ASP A 85 -26.88 2.83 -0.94
N GLY A 86 -25.75 2.12 -0.93
CA GLY A 86 -24.57 2.46 -0.13
C GLY A 86 -23.65 3.49 -0.78
N ASP A 87 -23.84 3.80 -2.06
CA ASP A 87 -22.94 4.67 -2.84
C ASP A 87 -21.51 4.10 -2.93
N GLU A 88 -21.40 2.78 -3.09
CA GLU A 88 -20.14 2.03 -3.07
C GLU A 88 -19.92 1.22 -4.35
N LEU A 89 -18.67 1.14 -4.79
CA LEU A 89 -18.23 0.29 -5.88
C LEU A 89 -17.05 -0.56 -5.43
N PHE A 90 -17.14 -1.86 -5.68
CA PHE A 90 -16.11 -2.84 -5.34
C PHE A 90 -15.67 -3.61 -6.59
N ILE A 91 -14.37 -3.84 -6.71
CA ILE A 91 -13.80 -4.82 -7.63
C ILE A 91 -13.13 -5.90 -6.79
N MET A 92 -13.64 -7.12 -6.89
CA MET A 92 -13.07 -8.29 -6.24
C MET A 92 -12.29 -9.13 -7.25
N ASN A 93 -11.16 -9.67 -6.80
CA ASN A 93 -10.39 -10.61 -7.58
C ASN A 93 -11.10 -11.99 -7.64
N LYS A 94 -10.54 -12.90 -8.43
CA LYS A 94 -11.02 -14.29 -8.54
C LYS A 94 -10.94 -15.12 -7.24
N HIS A 95 -10.25 -14.61 -6.22
CA HIS A 95 -10.10 -15.24 -4.91
C HIS A 95 -11.12 -14.68 -3.89
N GLY A 96 -11.88 -13.65 -4.25
CA GLY A 96 -12.84 -12.96 -3.39
C GLY A 96 -12.23 -11.81 -2.58
N ASP A 97 -10.95 -11.47 -2.75
CA ASP A 97 -10.35 -10.31 -2.09
C ASP A 97 -10.75 -9.02 -2.83
N THR A 98 -11.05 -7.97 -2.09
CA THR A 98 -11.34 -6.65 -2.65
C THR A 98 -10.05 -5.95 -3.07
N GLU A 99 -9.90 -5.66 -4.36
CA GLU A 99 -8.72 -4.97 -4.90
C GLU A 99 -8.93 -3.46 -5.01
N LEU A 100 -10.16 -3.02 -5.30
CA LEU A 100 -10.52 -1.62 -5.43
C LEU A 100 -11.86 -1.38 -4.75
N THR A 101 -11.89 -0.36 -3.92
CA THR A 101 -13.11 0.18 -3.33
C THR A 101 -13.23 1.65 -3.65
N ILE A 102 -14.40 2.08 -4.10
CA ILE A 102 -14.74 3.49 -4.28
C ILE A 102 -15.96 3.77 -3.42
N HIS A 103 -15.81 4.64 -2.42
CA HIS A 103 -16.92 5.14 -1.61
C HIS A 103 -17.24 6.55 -2.07
N ILE A 104 -18.47 6.80 -2.51
CA ILE A 104 -18.92 8.14 -2.84
C ILE A 104 -19.46 8.76 -1.54
N LYS A 105 -18.76 9.76 -1.01
CA LYS A 105 -19.18 10.49 0.19
C LYS A 105 -19.63 11.89 -0.18
N ASP A 106 -20.29 12.57 0.74
CA ASP A 106 -20.70 13.98 0.59
C ASP A 106 -19.49 14.90 0.32
N ASP A 107 -18.34 14.60 0.92
CA ASP A 107 -17.08 15.33 0.70
C ASP A 107 -16.37 14.97 -0.61
N GLY A 108 -16.87 13.96 -1.33
CA GLY A 108 -16.33 13.46 -2.59
C GLY A 108 -15.98 11.95 -2.57
N PRO A 109 -15.56 11.41 -3.72
CA PRO A 109 -15.22 10.01 -3.85
C PRO A 109 -13.89 9.67 -3.17
N VAL A 110 -13.89 8.62 -2.36
CA VAL A 110 -12.71 8.03 -1.73
C VAL A 110 -12.37 6.74 -2.45
N VAL A 111 -11.16 6.67 -3.02
CA VAL A 111 -10.67 5.49 -3.73
C VAL A 111 -9.63 4.78 -2.87
N GLU A 112 -9.92 3.54 -2.49
CA GLU A 112 -9.00 2.66 -1.78
C GLU A 112 -8.58 1.52 -2.71
N CYS A 113 -7.27 1.30 -2.85
CA CYS A 113 -6.73 0.22 -3.66
C CYS A 113 -5.92 -0.72 -2.78
N LYS A 114 -6.39 -1.95 -2.64
CA LYS A 114 -5.74 -3.05 -1.92
C LYS A 114 -5.21 -4.06 -2.94
N GLY A 115 -4.23 -3.63 -3.72
CA GLY A 115 -3.66 -4.40 -4.82
C GLY A 115 -2.14 -4.53 -4.71
N THR A 116 -1.59 -5.50 -5.45
CA THR A 116 -0.13 -5.69 -5.54
C THR A 116 0.57 -4.61 -6.38
N ARG A 117 -0.15 -3.92 -7.27
CA ARG A 117 0.44 -2.89 -8.15
C ARG A 117 -0.59 -1.88 -8.68
N LEU A 118 -0.37 -0.60 -8.35
CA LEU A 118 -1.03 0.53 -9.00
C LEU A 118 -0.13 1.12 -10.11
N LYS A 119 -0.67 1.35 -11.31
CA LYS A 119 0.04 2.02 -12.40
C LYS A 119 -0.81 3.15 -12.97
N LEU A 120 -0.37 4.39 -12.76
CA LEU A 120 -0.93 5.57 -13.40
C LEU A 120 -0.15 5.86 -14.69
N SER A 121 -0.87 6.06 -15.80
CA SER A 121 -0.27 6.35 -17.10
C SER A 121 -1.17 7.32 -17.86
N ALA A 122 -0.66 8.51 -18.14
CA ALA A 122 -1.36 9.51 -18.94
C ALA A 122 -0.52 9.88 -20.17
N PRO A 123 -1.14 10.10 -21.34
CA PRO A 123 -0.41 10.49 -22.55
C PRO A 123 0.15 11.93 -22.48
N GLN A 124 -0.41 12.78 -21.63
CA GLN A 124 -0.04 14.19 -21.52
C GLN A 124 0.52 14.53 -20.13
N SER A 125 -0.33 14.59 -19.10
CA SER A 125 0.07 14.91 -17.73
C SER A 125 -0.75 14.13 -16.70
N ILE A 126 -0.21 14.03 -15.49
CA ILE A 126 -0.93 13.64 -14.27
C ILE A 126 -0.70 14.78 -13.29
N ASP A 127 -1.77 15.46 -12.90
CA ASP A 127 -1.73 16.57 -11.95
C ASP A 127 -2.39 16.12 -10.64
N LEU A 128 -1.67 16.28 -9.52
CA LEU A 128 -2.15 15.93 -8.17
C LEU A 128 -2.23 17.21 -7.34
N LEU A 129 -3.46 17.69 -7.10
CA LEU A 129 -3.72 18.85 -6.25
C LEU A 129 -4.30 18.34 -4.95
N CYS A 130 -3.58 18.55 -3.86
CA CYS A 130 -3.97 18.12 -2.53
C CYS A 130 -3.34 19.06 -1.49
N GLU A 131 -3.97 19.13 -0.32
CA GLU A 131 -3.43 19.83 0.84
C GLU A 131 -2.27 19.05 1.46
N ASP A 132 -2.38 17.72 1.51
CA ASP A 132 -1.38 16.81 2.09
C ASP A 132 -1.10 15.64 1.14
N PHE A 133 0.18 15.39 0.86
CA PHE A 133 0.65 14.29 0.03
C PHE A 133 1.67 13.45 0.80
N LYS A 134 1.26 12.24 1.18
CA LYS A 134 2.09 11.29 1.95
C LYS A 134 2.34 10.02 1.15
N VAL A 135 3.60 9.63 1.09
CA VAL A 135 4.03 8.36 0.49
C VAL A 135 4.83 7.58 1.52
N GLN A 136 4.35 6.40 1.87
CA GLN A 136 5.06 5.45 2.72
C GLN A 136 5.35 4.19 1.91
N ALA A 137 6.61 3.79 1.88
CA ALA A 137 7.07 2.60 1.18
C ALA A 137 7.95 1.77 2.13
N GLU A 138 7.76 0.45 2.12
CA GLU A 138 8.64 -0.48 2.83
C GLU A 138 9.96 -0.71 2.07
N GLY A 139 9.92 -0.54 0.74
CA GLY A 139 11.08 -0.67 -0.15
C GLY A 139 11.52 0.67 -0.73
N ASP A 140 12.24 0.60 -1.85
CA ASP A 140 12.81 1.77 -2.51
C ASP A 140 11.75 2.65 -3.22
N ILE A 141 11.91 3.97 -3.10
CA ILE A 141 11.19 4.96 -3.92
C ILE A 141 12.13 5.44 -5.02
N HIS A 142 11.73 5.27 -6.29
CA HIS A 142 12.48 5.75 -7.45
C HIS A 142 11.71 6.85 -8.18
N LEU A 143 12.26 8.07 -8.17
CA LEU A 143 11.76 9.19 -8.97
C LEU A 143 12.66 9.38 -10.19
N ASN A 144 12.13 9.12 -11.38
CA ASN A 144 12.87 9.25 -12.64
C ASN A 144 12.19 10.27 -13.54
N ALA A 145 12.96 11.26 -14.01
CA ALA A 145 12.49 12.24 -14.99
C ALA A 145 13.43 12.25 -16.21
N ASN A 146 12.86 12.18 -17.41
CA ASN A 146 13.63 12.17 -18.66
C ASN A 146 14.26 13.53 -18.98
N ARG A 147 13.78 14.62 -18.37
CA ARG A 147 14.22 15.99 -18.66
C ARG A 147 14.64 16.71 -17.39
N GLN A 148 13.67 17.01 -16.52
CA GLN A 148 13.89 17.77 -15.30
C GLN A 148 12.99 17.24 -14.19
N LEU A 149 13.54 17.15 -12.99
CA LEU A 149 12.81 16.96 -11.74
C LEU A 149 13.07 18.20 -10.89
N THR A 150 12.00 18.86 -10.47
CA THR A 150 12.06 20.06 -9.61
C THR A 150 11.31 19.74 -8.33
N ILE A 151 11.95 20.00 -7.19
CA ILE A 151 11.35 19.89 -5.86
C ILE A 151 11.49 21.28 -5.24
N GLU A 152 10.35 21.95 -5.06
CA GLU A 152 10.28 23.30 -4.51
C GLU A 152 9.51 23.25 -3.19
N SER A 153 10.03 23.95 -2.18
CA SER A 153 9.34 24.20 -0.92
C SER A 153 9.35 25.71 -0.69
N THR A 154 8.22 26.26 -0.23
CA THR A 154 8.09 27.67 0.10
C THR A 154 8.75 28.03 1.42
N GLU A 155 8.90 27.06 2.32
CA GLU A 155 9.43 27.25 3.67
C GLU A 155 10.72 26.45 3.85
N GLU A 156 10.61 25.18 4.25
CA GLU A 156 11.75 24.31 4.53
C GLU A 156 11.62 22.98 3.79
N LEU A 157 12.77 22.39 3.44
CA LEU A 157 12.87 21.02 2.92
C LEU A 157 13.74 20.20 3.86
N HIS A 158 13.13 19.27 4.59
CA HIS A 158 13.86 18.33 5.44
C HIS A 158 14.15 17.03 4.69
N LEU A 159 15.43 16.64 4.69
CA LEU A 159 15.87 15.34 4.19
C LEU A 159 16.56 14.59 5.32
N ASN A 160 15.85 13.61 5.90
CA ASN A 160 16.37 12.77 6.96
C ASN A 160 16.78 11.42 6.38
N CYS A 161 18.00 10.99 6.66
CA CYS A 161 18.50 9.68 6.28
C CYS A 161 19.31 9.09 7.43
N GLU A 162 19.11 7.80 7.72
CA GLU A 162 19.83 7.09 8.77
C GLU A 162 21.28 6.78 8.38
N VAL A 163 21.53 6.55 7.09
CA VAL A 163 22.83 6.03 6.60
C VAL A 163 23.63 7.08 5.84
N ASP A 164 23.15 7.52 4.68
CA ASP A 164 23.93 8.41 3.78
C ASP A 164 23.02 9.11 2.76
N ILE A 165 23.36 10.36 2.41
CA ILE A 165 22.74 11.12 1.32
C ILE A 165 23.78 11.32 0.22
N ARG A 166 23.54 10.72 -0.95
CA ARG A 166 24.45 10.83 -2.10
C ARG A 166 23.84 11.70 -3.20
N LEU A 167 24.39 12.89 -3.37
CA LEU A 167 24.05 13.78 -4.47
C LEU A 167 25.09 13.66 -5.59
N ARG A 168 24.63 13.29 -6.79
CA ARG A 168 25.47 13.24 -7.99
C ARG A 168 24.91 14.21 -9.02
N GLY A 169 25.64 15.30 -9.24
CA GLY A 169 25.32 16.29 -10.25
C GLY A 169 26.57 16.72 -10.99
N ARG A 170 26.40 17.23 -12.22
CA ARG A 170 27.50 17.92 -12.92
C ARG A 170 27.91 19.18 -12.15
N VAL A 171 26.95 19.86 -11.56
CA VAL A 171 27.12 21.03 -10.70
C VAL A 171 26.12 20.90 -9.55
N ILE A 172 26.57 21.16 -8.33
CA ILE A 172 25.74 21.23 -7.14
C ILE A 172 25.98 22.61 -6.53
N TRP A 173 24.92 23.40 -6.45
CA TRP A 173 24.95 24.71 -5.80
C TRP A 173 24.40 24.54 -4.40
N LEU A 174 25.21 24.89 -3.40
CA LEU A 174 24.79 24.97 -2.01
C LEU A 174 24.92 26.45 -1.63
N ASN A 175 23.80 27.06 -1.26
CA ASN A 175 23.78 28.43 -0.77
C ASN A 175 23.90 28.43 0.75
#